data_AF-A0A8J4WQR8-F1
#
_entry.id   AF-A0A8J4WQR8-F1
#
_cell.length_a   1.000
_cell.length_b   1.000
_cell.length_c   1.000
_cell.angle_alpha   90.00
_cell.angle_beta   90.00
_cell.angle_gamma   90.00
#
_symmetry.space_group_name_H-M   'P 1'
#
loop_
_entity.id
_entity.type
_entity.pdbx_description
1 polymer ?
#
loop_
_entity_poly.entity_id
_entity_poly.type
_entity_poly.pdbx_seq_one_letter_code
_entity_poly.pdbx_strand_id
1 'polypeptide(L)'
;VAKMAGTVPALPESFAPSPDSVFSDQFGFYSLDSNVPGLSKVILDKLNMRDYSEYRAALEGRGKVGFRSHKEMFQKMEETFKFCACCSKLPAHLPEPSALRRCAKCLNVYYCNKECQKKDWGLHKKFCKMLRMVAIDRLMDWLIHTGDLPFPTGVWSKPAKEVQCWEDWLSMQDDLTARMEPILSGKNMAELWTNACRPRPEEAELRESVWRVSSEFLSRSLTIGLGIRMFHLDPYSRPLTIHLVGAGHNETLGARTTDLDELSHMFPGHQGLEVVMVGPEVVQGPIVRPPLRAFGPRGRVYISAYKGLYHEFWEELVEKGEAARPDLVVGFHPGFHASQGLGEGWLPTLLLLRDYSIPSMFTMY
;
A
#
# COMPACT_ATOMS: atom_id res chain seq x y z
N VAL A 1 -28.71 -2.58 23.33
CA VAL A 1 -28.49 -1.12 23.23
C VAL A 1 -27.69 -0.68 24.45
N ALA A 2 -26.36 -0.74 24.35
CA ALA A 2 -25.46 -0.12 25.32
C ALA A 2 -24.74 0.99 24.55
N LYS A 3 -25.03 2.25 24.89
CA LYS A 3 -24.24 3.39 24.41
C LYS A 3 -22.83 3.23 24.96
N MET A 4 -21.87 2.79 24.14
CA MET A 4 -20.47 3.14 24.38
C MET A 4 -20.35 4.63 24.04
N ALA A 5 -20.49 5.49 25.04
CA ALA A 5 -20.27 6.92 24.89
C ALA A 5 -19.24 7.37 25.94
N GLY A 6 -18.00 6.94 25.75
CA GLY A 6 -16.89 7.83 26.01
C GLY A 6 -16.70 8.63 24.74
N THR A 7 -16.84 9.95 24.78
CA THR A 7 -16.41 10.82 23.68
C THR A 7 -14.95 10.50 23.36
N VAL A 8 -14.73 9.87 22.20
CA VAL A 8 -13.40 9.67 21.64
C VAL A 8 -12.76 11.06 21.54
N PRO A 9 -11.52 11.25 22.01
CA PRO A 9 -10.86 12.54 21.90
C PRO A 9 -10.89 13.00 20.44
N ALA A 10 -11.29 14.25 20.20
CA ALA A 10 -11.14 14.86 18.88
C ALA A 10 -9.70 14.62 18.41
N LEU A 11 -9.55 14.30 17.12
CA LEU A 11 -8.24 14.06 16.50
C LEU A 11 -7.29 15.18 16.93
N PRO A 12 -6.13 14.89 17.53
CA PRO A 12 -5.24 15.93 18.00
C PRO A 12 -4.89 16.86 16.84
N GLU A 13 -5.07 18.17 17.03
CA GLU A 13 -4.66 19.22 16.08
C GLU A 13 -3.15 19.21 15.81
N SER A 14 -2.38 18.47 16.61
CA SER A 14 -0.96 18.25 16.37
C SER A 14 -0.77 17.30 15.19
N PHE A 15 -0.45 17.90 14.05
CA PHE A 15 0.05 17.21 12.86
C PHE A 15 1.49 16.69 13.02
N ALA A 16 2.09 16.80 14.21
CA ALA A 16 3.47 16.41 14.41
C ALA A 16 3.63 14.87 14.42
N PRO A 17 4.65 14.33 13.74
CA PRO A 17 5.06 12.94 13.89
C PRO A 17 5.28 12.57 15.36
N SER A 18 4.74 11.45 15.81
CA SER A 18 4.77 11.02 17.22
C SER A 18 4.91 9.50 17.34
N PRO A 19 5.65 8.98 18.34
CA PRO A 19 5.72 7.54 18.63
C PRO A 19 4.36 6.96 19.04
N ASP A 20 3.52 7.79 19.66
CA ASP A 20 2.23 7.39 20.22
C ASP A 20 1.08 7.71 19.26
N SER A 21 1.38 7.98 17.98
CA SER A 21 0.33 8.25 17.00
C SER A 21 -0.53 7.00 16.77
N VAL A 22 -1.83 7.25 16.60
CA VAL A 22 -2.81 6.27 16.12
C VAL A 22 -2.88 6.21 14.58
N PHE A 23 -2.06 7.02 13.89
CA PHE A 23 -1.98 7.10 12.44
C PHE A 23 -0.64 6.59 11.92
N SER A 24 -0.68 5.78 10.86
CA SER A 24 0.49 5.09 10.34
C SER A 24 1.50 6.03 9.69
N ASP A 25 1.03 7.06 8.97
CA ASP A 25 1.85 8.08 8.32
C ASP A 25 2.67 8.91 9.33
N GLN A 26 2.04 9.38 10.41
CA GLN A 26 2.70 10.14 11.47
C GLN A 26 3.74 9.29 12.20
N PHE A 27 3.39 8.05 12.52
CA PHE A 27 4.33 7.10 13.11
C PHE A 27 5.49 6.80 12.14
N GLY A 28 5.20 6.68 10.84
CA GLY A 28 6.19 6.46 9.79
C GLY A 28 7.22 7.60 9.71
N PHE A 29 6.76 8.85 9.68
CA PHE A 29 7.65 10.02 9.70
C PHE A 29 8.50 10.09 10.97
N TYR A 30 7.92 9.77 12.13
CA TYR A 30 8.65 9.70 13.40
C TYR A 30 9.75 8.62 13.36
N SER A 31 9.41 7.43 12.86
CA SER A 31 10.33 6.32 12.72
C SER A 31 11.47 6.65 11.76
N LEU A 32 11.19 7.30 10.64
CA LEU A 32 12.22 7.76 9.69
C LEU A 32 13.24 8.69 10.36
N ASP A 33 12.77 9.68 11.11
CA ASP A 33 13.65 10.63 11.81
C ASP A 33 14.42 10.01 12.98
N SER A 34 13.80 9.08 13.68
CA SER A 34 14.47 8.37 14.78
C SER A 34 15.60 7.49 14.27
N ASN A 35 15.45 6.87 13.09
CA ASN A 35 16.48 6.06 12.45
C ASN A 35 17.53 6.90 11.70
N VAL A 36 17.10 8.01 11.09
CA VAL A 36 17.93 8.92 10.29
C VAL A 36 17.57 10.37 10.66
N PRO A 37 18.26 10.98 11.63
CA PRO A 37 17.91 12.31 12.13
C PRO A 37 17.86 13.38 11.03
N GLY A 38 16.66 13.95 10.82
CA GLY A 38 16.38 15.00 9.84
C GLY A 38 15.93 14.50 8.47
N LEU A 39 15.70 13.21 8.30
CA LEU A 39 15.25 12.62 7.03
C LEU A 39 13.84 13.09 6.65
N SER A 40 12.93 13.27 7.60
CA SER A 40 11.60 13.81 7.35
C SER A 40 11.67 15.17 6.65
N LYS A 41 12.55 16.05 7.13
CA LYS A 41 12.78 17.37 6.56
C LYS A 41 13.32 17.28 5.15
N VAL A 42 14.25 16.36 4.89
CA VAL A 42 14.74 16.12 3.53
C VAL A 42 13.60 15.68 2.62
N ILE A 43 12.74 14.76 3.06
CA ILE A 43 11.57 14.32 2.28
C ILE A 43 10.67 15.51 1.95
N LEU A 44 10.29 16.32 2.95
CA LEU A 44 9.44 17.50 2.76
C LEU A 44 10.09 18.52 1.81
N ASP A 45 11.39 18.82 1.98
CA ASP A 45 12.13 19.72 1.10
C ASP A 45 12.14 19.20 -0.35
N LYS A 46 12.28 17.88 -0.56
CA LYS A 46 12.20 17.26 -1.89
C LYS A 46 10.79 17.26 -2.47
N LEU A 47 9.77 17.26 -1.65
CA LEU A 47 8.39 17.44 -2.09
C LEU A 47 8.01 18.93 -2.29
N ASN A 48 8.94 19.86 -2.00
CA ASN A 48 8.70 21.31 -1.96
C ASN A 48 7.62 21.70 -0.92
N MET A 49 7.62 21.05 0.24
CA MET A 49 6.67 21.26 1.33
C MET A 49 7.33 21.91 2.54
N ARG A 50 6.62 22.82 3.21
CA ARG A 50 7.13 23.53 4.39
C ARG A 50 7.11 22.66 5.65
N ASP A 51 6.07 21.86 5.80
CA ASP A 51 5.83 21.05 6.99
C ASP A 51 4.90 19.86 6.67
N TYR A 52 4.65 19.06 7.70
CA TYR A 52 3.80 17.88 7.60
C TYR A 52 2.33 18.20 7.27
N SER A 53 1.84 19.39 7.61
CA SER A 53 0.46 19.77 7.31
C SER A 53 0.23 19.91 5.80
N GLU A 54 1.23 20.41 5.06
CA GLU A 54 1.17 20.47 3.59
C GLU A 54 1.26 19.09 2.96
N TYR A 55 2.07 18.19 3.52
CA TYR A 55 2.13 16.79 3.09
C TYR A 55 0.77 16.12 3.23
N ARG A 56 0.14 16.22 4.41
CA ARG A 56 -1.20 15.69 4.65
C ARG A 56 -2.24 16.35 3.73
N ALA A 57 -2.21 17.66 3.58
CA ALA A 57 -3.13 18.36 2.68
C ALA A 57 -3.00 17.86 1.23
N ALA A 58 -1.79 17.59 0.76
CA ALA A 58 -1.56 17.03 -0.57
C ALA A 58 -2.13 15.62 -0.73
N LEU A 59 -1.93 14.74 0.26
CA LEU A 59 -2.53 13.40 0.28
C LEU A 59 -4.07 13.45 0.31
N GLU A 60 -4.64 14.51 0.88
CA GLU A 60 -6.09 14.73 0.92
C GLU A 60 -6.64 15.41 -0.35
N GLY A 61 -5.81 15.57 -1.39
CA GLY A 61 -6.18 16.24 -2.64
C GLY A 61 -6.35 17.76 -2.51
N ARG A 62 -5.97 18.34 -1.37
CA ARG A 62 -6.07 19.79 -1.07
C ARG A 62 -4.74 20.53 -1.24
N GLY A 63 -3.68 19.85 -1.65
CA GLY A 63 -2.35 20.40 -1.90
C GLY A 63 -1.82 20.03 -3.28
N LYS A 64 -0.84 20.79 -3.78
CA LYS A 64 -0.16 20.47 -5.04
C LYS A 64 1.21 19.89 -4.73
N VAL A 65 1.42 18.62 -5.06
CA VAL A 65 2.78 18.09 -5.28
C VAL A 65 3.06 18.25 -6.76
N GLY A 66 4.02 19.11 -7.10
CA GLY A 66 4.36 19.41 -8.47
C GLY A 66 5.84 19.29 -8.71
N PHE A 67 6.22 18.39 -9.61
CA PHE A 67 7.55 18.36 -10.19
C PHE A 67 7.49 19.01 -11.58
N ARG A 68 8.54 19.73 -11.99
CA ARG A 68 8.58 20.39 -13.31
C ARG A 68 8.81 19.40 -14.45
N SER A 69 9.30 18.20 -14.14
CA SER A 69 9.52 17.10 -15.09
C SER A 69 9.63 15.77 -14.35
N HIS A 70 9.43 14.65 -15.06
CA HIS A 70 9.70 13.31 -14.52
C HIS A 70 11.15 13.14 -14.08
N LYS A 71 12.11 13.74 -14.81
CA LYS A 71 13.52 13.75 -14.41
C LYS A 71 13.72 14.38 -13.03
N GLU A 72 13.10 15.52 -12.78
CA GLU A 72 13.16 16.18 -11.47
C GLU A 72 12.54 15.31 -10.38
N MET A 73 11.37 14.72 -10.64
CA MET A 73 10.69 13.82 -9.71
C MET A 73 11.59 12.66 -9.30
N PHE A 74 12.10 11.87 -10.26
CA PHE A 74 12.96 10.73 -9.98
C PHE A 74 14.25 11.13 -9.28
N GLN A 75 14.84 12.29 -9.64
CA GLN A 75 16.02 12.79 -8.95
C GLN A 75 15.73 13.13 -7.48
N LYS A 76 14.64 13.86 -7.21
CA LYS A 76 14.26 14.26 -5.86
C LYS A 76 13.87 13.05 -5.02
N MET A 77 13.16 12.08 -5.59
CA MET A 77 12.88 10.80 -4.95
C MET A 77 14.17 10.02 -4.64
N GLU A 78 15.17 10.02 -5.52
CA GLU A 78 16.46 9.37 -5.24
C GLU A 78 17.19 10.05 -4.07
N GLU A 79 17.10 11.37 -3.96
CA GLU A 79 17.77 12.16 -2.94
C GLU A 79 17.27 11.87 -1.51
N THR A 80 16.02 11.42 -1.34
CA THR A 80 15.50 11.02 -0.02
C THR A 80 16.13 9.72 0.49
N PHE A 81 16.86 8.97 -0.35
CA PHE A 81 17.57 7.75 0.03
C PHE A 81 19.08 7.97 0.23
N LYS A 82 19.56 9.21 0.01
CA LYS A 82 20.98 9.54 0.13
C LYS A 82 21.35 9.84 1.58
N PHE A 83 21.55 8.80 2.38
CA PHE A 83 22.17 8.87 3.71
C PHE A 83 23.09 7.68 3.92
N CYS A 84 24.04 7.79 4.86
CA CYS A 84 24.95 6.67 5.13
C CYS A 84 24.20 5.53 5.84
N ALA A 85 24.13 4.33 5.23
CA ALA A 85 23.48 3.16 5.82
C ALA A 85 24.17 2.65 7.10
N CYS A 86 25.43 3.05 7.36
CA CYS A 86 26.16 2.63 8.55
C CYS A 86 26.03 3.61 9.73
N CYS A 87 25.97 4.92 9.48
CA CYS A 87 26.02 5.94 10.53
C CYS A 87 24.86 6.94 10.49
N SER A 88 23.88 6.70 9.62
CA SER A 88 22.65 7.49 9.45
C SER A 88 22.87 8.99 9.17
N LYS A 89 24.08 9.40 8.80
CA LYS A 89 24.36 10.81 8.46
C LYS A 89 23.80 11.16 7.08
N LEU A 90 23.05 12.26 7.04
CA LEU A 90 22.62 12.95 5.83
C LEU A 90 23.78 13.72 5.18
N PRO A 91 23.69 14.07 3.88
CA PRO A 91 24.75 14.76 3.14
C PRO A 91 25.13 16.10 3.77
N ALA A 92 24.15 16.84 4.31
CA ALA A 92 24.36 18.12 4.99
C ALA A 92 25.22 18.01 6.26
N HIS A 93 25.34 16.81 6.84
CA HIS A 93 26.12 16.54 8.05
C HIS A 93 27.47 15.87 7.75
N LEU A 94 27.87 15.81 6.47
CA LEU A 94 29.16 15.29 6.04
C LEU A 94 30.13 16.44 5.76
N PRO A 95 31.44 16.27 6.06
CA PRO A 95 32.46 17.27 5.70
C PRO A 95 32.50 17.58 4.20
N GLU A 96 32.24 16.57 3.37
CA GLU A 96 32.08 16.68 1.92
C GLU A 96 30.72 16.09 1.51
N PRO A 97 29.69 16.91 1.24
CA PRO A 97 28.34 16.41 0.91
C PRO A 97 28.29 15.52 -0.34
N SER A 98 29.23 15.68 -1.28
CA SER A 98 29.40 14.83 -2.47
C SER A 98 30.02 13.45 -2.18
N ALA A 99 30.37 13.14 -0.94
CA ALA A 99 31.12 11.94 -0.57
C ALA A 99 30.28 10.67 -0.41
N LEU A 100 28.94 10.74 -0.43
CA LEU A 100 28.13 9.52 -0.34
C LEU A 100 28.32 8.64 -1.59
N ARG A 101 28.94 7.48 -1.36
CA ARG A 101 29.19 6.46 -2.38
C ARG A 101 28.12 5.39 -2.29
N ARG A 102 27.44 5.17 -3.41
CA ARG A 102 26.45 4.11 -3.56
C ARG A 102 27.13 2.74 -3.63
N CYS A 103 26.53 1.73 -3.03
CA CYS A 103 26.94 0.34 -3.27
C CYS A 103 26.74 -0.02 -4.74
N ALA A 104 27.84 -0.32 -5.45
CA ALA A 104 27.80 -0.59 -6.89
C ALA A 104 27.03 -1.87 -7.29
N LYS A 105 26.76 -2.77 -6.33
CA LYS A 105 26.01 -4.01 -6.58
C LYS A 105 24.50 -3.81 -6.49
N CYS A 106 24.01 -3.36 -5.32
CA CYS A 106 22.56 -3.24 -5.11
C CYS A 106 21.98 -1.92 -5.62
N LEU A 107 22.80 -0.87 -5.75
CA LEU A 107 22.38 0.49 -6.04
C LEU A 107 21.34 1.09 -5.06
N ASN A 108 21.05 0.45 -3.93
CA ASN A 108 20.03 0.92 -2.98
C ASN A 108 20.59 1.74 -1.80
N VAL A 109 21.77 1.37 -1.29
CA VAL A 109 22.34 1.99 -0.09
C VAL A 109 23.57 2.84 -0.40
N TYR A 110 23.82 3.83 0.46
CA TYR A 110 24.92 4.78 0.35
C TYR A 110 25.83 4.73 1.59
N TYR A 111 27.09 5.09 1.42
CA TYR A 111 28.09 5.17 2.50
C TYR A 111 28.91 6.44 2.37
N CYS A 112 29.18 7.13 3.48
CA CYS A 112 30.02 8.34 3.46
C CYS A 112 31.49 8.05 3.17
N ASN A 113 31.96 6.82 3.43
CA ASN A 113 33.33 6.39 3.15
C ASN A 113 33.44 4.85 3.12
N LYS A 114 34.62 4.36 2.73
CA LYS A 114 34.92 2.92 2.69
C LYS A 114 34.89 2.25 4.07
N GLU A 115 35.15 2.99 5.15
CA GLU A 115 35.14 2.44 6.51
C GLU A 115 33.72 2.08 6.95
N CYS A 116 32.76 2.99 6.74
CA CYS A 116 31.35 2.75 6.96
C CYS A 116 30.84 1.57 6.12
N GLN A 117 31.24 1.48 4.85
CA GLN A 117 30.90 0.33 4.02
C GLN A 117 31.46 -0.98 4.58
N LYS A 118 32.73 -1.02 4.99
CA LYS A 118 33.36 -2.21 5.58
C LYS A 118 32.70 -2.62 6.89
N LYS A 119 32.34 -1.66 7.74
CA LYS A 119 31.66 -1.89 9.02
C LYS A 119 30.27 -2.51 8.81
N ASP A 120 29.51 -1.99 7.85
CA ASP A 120 28.17 -2.49 7.53
C ASP A 120 28.18 -3.79 6.69
N TRP A 121 29.27 -4.09 5.99
CA TRP A 121 29.34 -5.20 5.02
C TRP A 121 28.91 -6.56 5.57
N GLY A 122 29.18 -6.85 6.84
CA GLY A 122 28.80 -8.11 7.48
C GLY A 122 27.29 -8.37 7.46
N LEU A 123 26.48 -7.32 7.65
CA LEU A 123 25.03 -7.36 7.56
C LEU A 123 24.58 -7.13 6.12
N HIS A 124 25.06 -6.06 5.49
CA HIS A 124 24.64 -5.65 4.15
C HIS A 124 24.77 -6.77 3.10
N LYS A 125 25.86 -7.55 3.12
CA LYS A 125 26.08 -8.61 2.12
C LYS A 125 24.97 -9.66 2.10
N LYS A 126 24.29 -9.88 3.23
CA LYS A 126 23.16 -10.83 3.34
C LYS A 126 21.94 -10.35 2.55
N PHE A 127 21.74 -9.03 2.51
CA PHE A 127 20.57 -8.41 1.88
C PHE A 127 20.91 -7.69 0.57
N CYS A 128 22.18 -7.60 0.17
CA CYS A 128 22.62 -6.84 -1.00
C CYS A 128 21.86 -7.24 -2.29
N LYS A 129 21.64 -8.54 -2.52
CA LYS A 129 20.83 -9.02 -3.65
C LYS A 129 19.36 -8.60 -3.54
N MET A 130 18.77 -8.69 -2.35
CA MET A 130 17.39 -8.24 -2.12
C MET A 130 17.23 -6.73 -2.32
N LEU A 131 18.19 -5.97 -1.83
CA LEU A 131 18.23 -4.52 -1.99
C LEU A 131 18.37 -4.11 -3.47
N ARG A 132 18.97 -4.95 -4.34
CA ARG A 132 18.95 -4.73 -5.79
C ARG A 132 17.54 -4.79 -6.34
N MET A 133 16.76 -5.77 -5.93
CA MET A 133 15.35 -5.92 -6.33
C MET A 133 14.53 -4.71 -5.85
N VAL A 134 14.63 -4.36 -4.56
CA VAL A 134 13.97 -3.17 -3.97
C VAL A 134 14.34 -1.88 -4.72
N ALA A 135 15.59 -1.73 -5.12
CA ALA A 135 16.06 -0.57 -5.88
C ALA A 135 15.41 -0.43 -7.27
N ILE A 136 14.98 -1.54 -7.88
CA ILE A 136 14.28 -1.56 -9.17
C ILE A 136 12.77 -1.38 -8.92
N ASP A 137 12.21 -2.17 -8.01
CA ASP A 137 10.77 -2.20 -7.71
C ASP A 137 10.26 -0.79 -7.34
N ARG A 138 11.01 -0.06 -6.51
CA ARG A 138 10.67 1.33 -6.12
C ARG A 138 10.55 2.33 -7.26
N LEU A 139 11.23 2.09 -8.38
CA LEU A 139 11.06 2.92 -9.59
C LEU A 139 9.87 2.42 -10.40
N MET A 140 9.73 1.10 -10.49
CA MET A 140 8.67 0.40 -11.20
C MET A 140 7.28 0.65 -10.62
N ASP A 141 7.17 0.98 -9.33
CA ASP A 141 5.92 1.43 -8.69
C ASP A 141 5.31 2.64 -9.42
N TRP A 142 6.11 3.47 -10.09
CA TRP A 142 5.60 4.57 -10.91
C TRP A 142 4.65 4.09 -12.02
N LEU A 143 4.83 2.86 -12.51
CA LEU A 143 3.98 2.26 -13.53
C LEU A 143 2.55 1.94 -13.04
N ILE A 144 2.34 1.88 -11.72
CA ILE A 144 1.00 1.81 -11.12
C ILE A 144 0.28 3.13 -11.38
N HIS A 145 0.94 4.26 -11.15
CA HIS A 145 0.36 5.59 -11.33
C HIS A 145 0.10 5.95 -12.79
N THR A 146 0.84 5.37 -13.74
CA THR A 146 0.57 5.52 -15.17
C THR A 146 -0.49 4.55 -15.69
N GLY A 147 -0.95 3.63 -14.84
CA GLY A 147 -2.00 2.66 -15.14
C GLY A 147 -1.54 1.42 -15.89
N ASP A 148 -0.23 1.22 -16.06
CA ASP A 148 0.34 0.02 -16.70
C ASP A 148 0.30 -1.20 -15.77
N LEU A 149 0.34 -0.98 -14.45
CA LEU A 149 0.28 -2.03 -13.42
C LEU A 149 -0.92 -1.86 -12.48
N PRO A 150 -1.39 -2.95 -11.83
CA PRO A 150 -1.11 -4.34 -12.16
C PRO A 150 -1.65 -4.71 -13.56
N PHE A 151 -1.01 -5.69 -14.21
CA PHE A 151 -1.49 -6.21 -15.50
C PHE A 151 -2.79 -7.01 -15.32
N PRO A 152 -3.68 -7.03 -16.33
CA PRO A 152 -4.93 -7.76 -16.24
C PRO A 152 -4.72 -9.28 -16.26
N THR A 153 -5.49 -9.96 -15.42
CA THR A 153 -5.60 -11.43 -15.32
C THR A 153 -6.85 -11.92 -16.08
N GLY A 154 -6.94 -13.23 -16.31
CA GLY A 154 -8.11 -13.85 -16.93
C GLY A 154 -9.04 -14.50 -15.90
N VAL A 155 -10.23 -14.91 -16.35
CA VAL A 155 -11.13 -15.77 -15.56
C VAL A 155 -10.38 -17.04 -15.15
N TRP A 156 -10.55 -17.48 -13.90
CA TRP A 156 -9.84 -18.65 -13.40
C TRP A 156 -10.27 -19.90 -14.15
N SER A 157 -9.27 -20.69 -14.57
CA SER A 157 -9.49 -21.97 -15.24
C SER A 157 -9.88 -23.09 -14.27
N LYS A 158 -9.66 -22.91 -12.96
CA LYS A 158 -10.07 -23.84 -11.91
C LYS A 158 -10.97 -23.13 -10.88
N PRO A 159 -11.93 -23.84 -10.26
CA PRO A 159 -12.72 -23.31 -9.16
C PRO A 159 -11.86 -22.85 -7.98
N ALA A 160 -12.27 -21.77 -7.31
CA ALA A 160 -11.53 -21.20 -6.18
C ALA A 160 -11.18 -22.23 -5.09
N LYS A 161 -12.04 -23.23 -4.86
CA LYS A 161 -11.82 -24.29 -3.87
C LYS A 161 -10.63 -25.22 -4.18
N GLU A 162 -10.17 -25.27 -5.42
CA GLU A 162 -9.06 -26.14 -5.87
C GLU A 162 -7.69 -25.45 -5.82
N VAL A 163 -7.67 -24.12 -5.66
CA VAL A 163 -6.44 -23.32 -5.61
C VAL A 163 -6.02 -23.14 -4.15
N GLN A 164 -4.95 -23.80 -3.70
CA GLN A 164 -4.52 -23.73 -2.30
C GLN A 164 -3.33 -22.79 -2.08
N CYS A 165 -2.47 -22.61 -3.09
CA CYS A 165 -1.26 -21.81 -2.96
C CYS A 165 -1.00 -20.93 -4.20
N TRP A 166 0.06 -20.13 -4.12
CA TRP A 166 0.50 -19.27 -5.20
C TRP A 166 0.87 -20.05 -6.46
N GLU A 167 1.47 -21.23 -6.31
CA GLU A 167 1.85 -22.10 -7.42
C GLU A 167 0.62 -22.62 -8.17
N ASP A 168 -0.47 -22.96 -7.46
CA ASP A 168 -1.73 -23.33 -8.08
C ASP A 168 -2.29 -22.16 -8.89
N TRP A 169 -2.29 -20.96 -8.32
CA TRP A 169 -2.80 -19.76 -8.99
C TRP A 169 -2.00 -19.44 -10.25
N LEU A 170 -0.66 -19.47 -10.13
CA LEU A 170 0.29 -19.30 -11.21
C LEU A 170 0.05 -20.30 -12.34
N SER A 171 -0.21 -21.57 -12.01
CA SER A 171 -0.46 -22.62 -13.02
C SER A 171 -1.71 -22.39 -13.86
N MET A 172 -2.64 -21.56 -13.38
CA MET A 172 -3.86 -21.21 -14.10
C MET A 172 -3.69 -20.00 -15.01
N GLN A 173 -2.66 -19.18 -14.76
CA GLN A 173 -2.40 -18.04 -15.61
C GLN A 173 -1.82 -18.57 -16.94
N ASP A 174 -2.28 -18.00 -18.06
CA ASP A 174 -1.66 -18.21 -19.36
C ASP A 174 -0.20 -17.70 -19.34
N ASP A 175 0.45 -17.62 -20.50
CA ASP A 175 1.79 -17.03 -20.61
C ASP A 175 1.84 -15.59 -20.07
N LEU A 176 2.18 -15.46 -18.79
CA LEU A 176 2.35 -14.20 -18.07
C LEU A 176 3.45 -13.36 -18.72
N THR A 177 4.45 -14.00 -19.33
CA THR A 177 5.52 -13.33 -20.06
C THR A 177 4.95 -12.51 -21.21
N ALA A 178 4.04 -13.10 -21.99
CA ALA A 178 3.38 -12.39 -23.09
C ALA A 178 2.53 -11.21 -22.60
N ARG A 179 1.96 -11.27 -21.38
CA ARG A 179 1.22 -10.16 -20.77
C ARG A 179 2.12 -9.03 -20.28
N MET A 180 3.35 -9.36 -19.88
CA MET A 180 4.35 -8.37 -19.44
C MET A 180 5.03 -7.65 -20.60
N GLU A 181 5.14 -8.28 -21.77
CA GLU A 181 5.86 -7.75 -22.92
C GLU A 181 5.39 -6.35 -23.39
N PRO A 182 4.08 -6.07 -23.48
CA PRO A 182 3.58 -4.72 -23.80
C PRO A 182 3.99 -3.66 -22.76
N ILE A 183 4.14 -4.04 -21.50
CA ILE A 183 4.58 -3.14 -20.43
C ILE A 183 6.08 -2.87 -20.56
N LEU A 184 6.88 -3.91 -20.81
CA LEU A 184 8.34 -3.82 -20.95
C LEU A 184 8.79 -3.00 -22.17
N SER A 185 8.03 -3.11 -23.27
CA SER A 185 8.23 -2.37 -24.52
C SER A 185 7.46 -1.04 -24.58
N GLY A 186 6.65 -0.76 -23.56
CA GLY A 186 5.76 0.40 -23.51
C GLY A 186 6.48 1.75 -23.34
N LYS A 187 5.76 2.82 -23.72
CA LYS A 187 6.27 4.20 -23.63
C LYS A 187 6.64 4.60 -22.20
N ASN A 188 5.79 4.27 -21.22
CA ASN A 188 6.02 4.65 -19.83
C ASN A 188 7.26 3.93 -19.26
N MET A 189 7.49 2.66 -19.60
CA MET A 189 8.72 1.96 -19.25
C MET A 189 9.97 2.62 -19.85
N ALA A 190 9.92 3.04 -21.12
CA ALA A 190 11.02 3.76 -21.74
C ALA A 190 11.26 5.13 -21.07
N GLU A 191 10.18 5.85 -20.75
CA GLU A 191 10.22 7.16 -20.09
C GLU A 191 10.78 7.07 -18.65
N LEU A 192 10.37 6.06 -17.88
CA LEU A 192 10.87 5.78 -16.54
C LEU A 192 12.39 5.69 -16.57
N TRP A 193 12.96 4.81 -17.39
CA TRP A 193 14.40 4.57 -17.42
C TRP A 193 15.20 5.67 -18.11
N THR A 194 14.57 6.48 -18.96
CA THR A 194 15.18 7.70 -19.53
C THR A 194 15.35 8.79 -18.48
N ASN A 195 14.41 8.89 -17.53
CA ASN A 195 14.39 9.92 -16.50
C ASN A 195 14.98 9.47 -15.16
N ALA A 196 15.09 8.15 -14.93
CA ALA A 196 15.70 7.59 -13.74
C ALA A 196 17.18 7.99 -13.62
N CYS A 197 17.64 8.24 -12.40
CA CYS A 197 19.04 8.56 -12.10
C CYS A 197 19.97 7.32 -12.13
N ARG A 198 19.62 6.29 -12.92
CA ARG A 198 20.20 4.94 -12.89
C ARG A 198 20.15 4.29 -14.27
N PRO A 199 21.11 3.41 -14.61
CA PRO A 199 21.04 2.63 -15.85
C PRO A 199 19.84 1.67 -15.81
N ARG A 200 19.23 1.45 -16.97
CA ARG A 200 18.16 0.46 -17.14
C ARG A 200 18.69 -0.94 -16.79
N PRO A 201 18.02 -1.71 -15.91
CA PRO A 201 18.34 -3.11 -15.62
C PRO A 201 18.20 -4.00 -16.84
N GLU A 202 18.74 -5.22 -16.74
CA GLU A 202 18.50 -6.25 -17.74
C GLU A 202 17.03 -6.64 -17.80
N GLU A 203 16.57 -7.09 -18.97
CA GLU A 203 15.16 -7.40 -19.21
C GLU A 203 14.61 -8.49 -18.28
N ALA A 204 15.45 -9.46 -17.87
CA ALA A 204 15.10 -10.47 -16.88
C ALA A 204 14.80 -9.87 -15.50
N GLU A 205 15.63 -8.93 -15.02
CA GLU A 205 15.39 -8.22 -13.75
C GLU A 205 14.10 -7.38 -13.80
N LEU A 206 13.81 -6.78 -14.97
CA LEU A 206 12.58 -6.01 -15.18
C LEU A 206 11.33 -6.89 -15.16
N ARG A 207 11.36 -8.07 -15.80
CA ARG A 207 10.26 -9.05 -15.74
C ARG A 207 9.94 -9.45 -14.31
N GLU A 208 10.96 -9.81 -13.54
CA GLU A 208 10.76 -10.17 -12.14
C GLU A 208 10.23 -8.99 -11.30
N SER A 209 10.62 -7.75 -11.63
CA SER A 209 10.13 -6.56 -10.95
C SER A 209 8.66 -6.27 -11.26
N VAL A 210 8.26 -6.34 -12.54
CA VAL A 210 6.85 -6.22 -12.96
C VAL A 210 5.99 -7.22 -12.18
N TRP A 211 6.48 -8.45 -12.05
CA TRP A 211 5.82 -9.48 -11.26
C TRP A 211 5.71 -9.12 -9.78
N ARG A 212 6.82 -8.78 -9.12
CA ARG A 212 6.84 -8.44 -7.68
C ARG A 212 5.91 -7.27 -7.36
N VAL A 213 5.96 -6.19 -8.13
CA VAL A 213 5.10 -5.01 -7.95
C VAL A 213 3.63 -5.38 -8.15
N SER A 214 3.31 -6.19 -9.17
CA SER A 214 1.92 -6.64 -9.40
C SER A 214 1.41 -7.59 -8.30
N SER A 215 2.30 -8.36 -7.70
CA SER A 215 1.93 -9.38 -6.69
C SER A 215 1.31 -8.77 -5.43
N GLU A 216 1.65 -7.52 -5.08
CA GLU A 216 1.03 -6.79 -3.98
C GLU A 216 -0.48 -6.57 -4.21
N PHE A 217 -0.87 -6.20 -5.43
CA PHE A 217 -2.27 -5.99 -5.78
C PHE A 217 -3.04 -7.30 -5.93
N LEU A 218 -2.42 -8.29 -6.57
CA LEU A 218 -3.04 -9.59 -6.79
C LEU A 218 -3.26 -10.31 -5.45
N SER A 219 -2.24 -10.36 -4.59
CA SER A 219 -2.34 -11.01 -3.28
C SER A 219 -3.49 -10.47 -2.43
N ARG A 220 -3.79 -9.17 -2.49
CA ARG A 220 -4.93 -8.57 -1.79
C ARG A 220 -6.27 -9.21 -2.18
N SER A 221 -6.53 -9.33 -3.49
CA SER A 221 -7.74 -9.98 -4.00
C SER A 221 -7.76 -11.48 -3.67
N LEU A 222 -6.62 -12.16 -3.79
CA LEU A 222 -6.49 -13.57 -3.45
C LEU A 222 -6.78 -13.83 -1.97
N THR A 223 -6.29 -12.97 -1.08
CA THR A 223 -6.54 -13.04 0.36
C THR A 223 -8.02 -12.80 0.68
N ILE A 224 -8.68 -11.81 0.07
CA ILE A 224 -10.13 -11.62 0.27
C ILE A 224 -10.90 -12.88 -0.14
N GLY A 225 -10.57 -13.46 -1.30
CA GLY A 225 -11.18 -14.71 -1.76
C GLY A 225 -10.90 -15.92 -0.87
N LEU A 226 -9.69 -16.01 -0.29
CA LEU A 226 -9.37 -16.99 0.75
C LEU A 226 -10.27 -16.80 1.98
N GLY A 227 -10.49 -15.56 2.42
CA GLY A 227 -11.40 -15.25 3.53
C GLY A 227 -12.84 -15.71 3.25
N ILE A 228 -13.38 -15.41 2.06
CA ILE A 228 -14.70 -15.90 1.61
C ILE A 228 -14.79 -17.42 1.75
N ARG A 229 -13.77 -18.16 1.31
CA ARG A 229 -13.71 -19.62 1.41
C ARG A 229 -13.59 -20.12 2.85
N MET A 230 -12.70 -19.53 3.65
CA MET A 230 -12.44 -19.96 5.03
C MET A 230 -13.67 -19.81 5.93
N PHE A 231 -14.48 -18.79 5.69
CA PHE A 231 -15.73 -18.56 6.42
C PHE A 231 -16.96 -19.16 5.74
N HIS A 232 -16.78 -20.00 4.72
CA HIS A 232 -17.86 -20.70 4.01
C HIS A 232 -18.94 -19.78 3.43
N LEU A 233 -18.54 -18.59 2.97
CA LEU A 233 -19.44 -17.64 2.32
C LEU A 233 -19.63 -18.04 0.85
N ASP A 234 -20.88 -18.10 0.39
CA ASP A 234 -21.22 -18.48 -0.98
C ASP A 234 -21.63 -17.26 -1.83
N PRO A 235 -20.71 -16.72 -2.65
CA PRO A 235 -21.00 -15.56 -3.52
C PRO A 235 -21.96 -15.88 -4.67
N TYR A 236 -22.29 -17.15 -4.91
CA TYR A 236 -23.27 -17.56 -5.93
C TYR A 236 -24.71 -17.57 -5.41
N SER A 237 -24.89 -17.69 -4.09
CA SER A 237 -26.21 -17.73 -3.44
C SER A 237 -26.82 -16.35 -3.25
N ARG A 238 -26.00 -15.34 -2.94
CA ARG A 238 -26.42 -13.95 -2.67
C ARG A 238 -25.24 -12.98 -2.82
N PRO A 239 -25.50 -11.67 -2.94
CA PRO A 239 -24.43 -10.68 -2.87
C PRO A 239 -23.70 -10.73 -1.52
N LEU A 240 -22.39 -10.47 -1.54
CA LEU A 240 -21.57 -10.35 -0.34
C LEU A 240 -21.01 -8.94 -0.18
N THR A 241 -20.99 -8.43 1.05
CA THR A 241 -20.31 -7.18 1.42
C THR A 241 -19.07 -7.48 2.26
N ILE A 242 -17.92 -6.99 1.82
CA ILE A 242 -16.64 -7.12 2.51
C ILE A 242 -16.18 -5.73 2.94
N HIS A 243 -15.82 -5.57 4.21
CA HIS A 243 -15.18 -4.34 4.69
C HIS A 243 -13.67 -4.56 4.82
N LEU A 244 -12.88 -3.78 4.08
CA LEU A 244 -11.43 -3.71 4.26
C LEU A 244 -11.12 -2.64 5.30
N VAL A 245 -10.64 -3.04 6.47
CA VAL A 245 -10.43 -2.15 7.60
C VAL A 245 -8.97 -1.75 7.74
N GLY A 246 -8.73 -0.50 8.13
CA GLY A 246 -7.38 0.06 8.20
C GLY A 246 -6.82 0.45 6.83
N ALA A 247 -7.70 0.65 5.83
CA ALA A 247 -7.27 1.05 4.49
C ALA A 247 -6.57 2.42 4.52
N GLY A 248 -5.40 2.51 3.89
CA GLY A 248 -4.61 3.73 3.86
C GLY A 248 -4.14 4.08 2.45
N HIS A 249 -3.02 4.80 2.41
CA HIS A 249 -2.38 5.24 1.16
C HIS A 249 -2.05 4.06 0.24
N ASN A 250 -1.57 2.93 0.78
CA ASN A 250 -1.17 1.76 -0.01
C ASN A 250 -2.35 1.10 -0.75
N GLU A 251 -3.56 1.17 -0.19
CA GLU A 251 -4.76 0.60 -0.81
C GLU A 251 -5.49 1.60 -1.71
N THR A 252 -5.45 2.90 -1.36
CA THR A 252 -6.40 3.88 -1.92
C THR A 252 -5.77 4.92 -2.84
N LEU A 253 -4.46 5.16 -2.75
CA LEU A 253 -3.79 6.15 -3.59
C LEU A 253 -3.77 5.68 -5.06
N GLY A 254 -4.51 6.38 -5.92
CA GLY A 254 -4.64 6.01 -7.33
C GLY A 254 -5.50 4.77 -7.59
N ALA A 255 -6.25 4.31 -6.59
CA ALA A 255 -7.10 3.13 -6.72
C ALA A 255 -8.19 3.34 -7.80
N ARG A 256 -8.33 2.34 -8.67
CA ARG A 256 -9.31 2.26 -9.74
C ARG A 256 -10.51 1.45 -9.28
N THR A 257 -11.66 1.69 -9.87
CA THR A 257 -12.88 0.94 -9.56
C THR A 257 -12.83 -0.53 -9.98
N THR A 258 -11.79 -0.95 -10.70
CA THR A 258 -11.55 -2.30 -11.24
C THR A 258 -10.43 -3.05 -10.51
N ASP A 259 -9.78 -2.45 -9.51
CA ASP A 259 -8.57 -3.04 -8.88
C ASP A 259 -8.84 -4.34 -8.12
N LEU A 260 -10.11 -4.68 -7.86
CA LEU A 260 -10.53 -5.93 -7.22
C LEU A 260 -11.33 -6.85 -8.16
N ASP A 261 -11.31 -6.62 -9.49
CA ASP A 261 -12.01 -7.45 -10.47
C ASP A 261 -11.49 -8.90 -10.51
N GLU A 262 -10.30 -9.16 -9.97
CA GLU A 262 -9.79 -10.51 -9.73
C GLU A 262 -10.75 -11.36 -8.88
N LEU A 263 -11.57 -10.75 -8.02
CA LEU A 263 -12.62 -11.46 -7.30
C LEU A 263 -13.72 -11.98 -8.24
N SER A 264 -14.07 -11.24 -9.30
CA SER A 264 -15.00 -11.73 -10.33
C SER A 264 -14.37 -12.84 -11.18
N HIS A 265 -13.05 -12.79 -11.40
CA HIS A 265 -12.33 -13.89 -12.06
C HIS A 265 -12.29 -15.17 -11.22
N MET A 266 -12.16 -15.01 -9.89
CA MET A 266 -12.17 -16.11 -8.93
C MET A 266 -13.57 -16.73 -8.74
N PHE A 267 -14.62 -15.92 -8.81
CA PHE A 267 -16.01 -16.32 -8.61
C PHE A 267 -16.92 -15.97 -9.80
N PRO A 268 -16.70 -16.56 -10.99
CA PRO A 268 -17.42 -16.17 -12.20
C PRO A 268 -18.94 -16.41 -12.07
N GLY A 269 -19.74 -15.35 -12.24
CA GLY A 269 -21.20 -15.43 -12.13
C GLY A 269 -21.77 -15.19 -10.73
N HIS A 270 -20.96 -14.72 -9.78
CA HIS A 270 -21.40 -14.29 -8.45
C HIS A 270 -22.58 -13.30 -8.48
N GLN A 271 -23.39 -13.28 -7.42
CA GLN A 271 -24.61 -12.45 -7.36
C GLN A 271 -24.33 -10.97 -7.08
N GLY A 272 -23.09 -10.64 -6.70
CA GLY A 272 -22.61 -9.27 -6.47
C GLY A 272 -21.55 -9.29 -5.38
N LEU A 273 -20.49 -8.53 -5.54
CA LEU A 273 -19.47 -8.37 -4.50
C LEU A 273 -19.29 -6.88 -4.25
N GLU A 274 -19.35 -6.49 -3.00
CA GLU A 274 -19.01 -5.14 -2.57
C GLU A 274 -17.78 -5.19 -1.68
N VAL A 275 -16.85 -4.26 -1.91
CA VAL A 275 -15.70 -4.05 -1.06
C VAL A 275 -15.66 -2.58 -0.61
N VAL A 276 -15.84 -2.35 0.70
CA VAL A 276 -15.78 -1.02 1.31
C VAL A 276 -14.45 -0.86 2.02
N MET A 277 -13.59 0.03 1.52
CA MET A 277 -12.30 0.35 2.11
C MET A 277 -12.44 1.44 3.17
N VAL A 278 -12.24 1.10 4.43
CA VAL A 278 -12.45 2.00 5.57
C VAL A 278 -11.14 2.23 6.30
N GLY A 279 -10.74 3.49 6.43
CA GLY A 279 -9.59 3.83 7.26
C GLY A 279 -9.34 5.33 7.38
N PRO A 280 -8.57 5.75 8.40
CA PRO A 280 -8.29 7.16 8.66
C PRO A 280 -7.43 7.82 7.57
N GLU A 281 -6.67 7.01 6.85
CA GLU A 281 -5.67 7.43 5.85
C GLU A 281 -6.15 7.21 4.42
N VAL A 282 -7.45 7.01 4.21
CA VAL A 282 -8.05 6.93 2.88
C VAL A 282 -7.83 8.23 2.11
N VAL A 283 -7.35 8.09 0.87
CA VAL A 283 -7.05 9.18 -0.05
C VAL A 283 -8.24 9.44 -0.98
N GLN A 284 -8.43 10.70 -1.36
CA GLN A 284 -9.44 11.09 -2.36
C GLN A 284 -9.15 10.45 -3.72
N GLY A 285 -10.20 9.96 -4.40
CA GLY A 285 -10.06 9.30 -5.68
C GLY A 285 -11.37 8.70 -6.20
N PRO A 286 -11.33 7.98 -7.33
CA PRO A 286 -12.54 7.44 -7.98
C PRO A 286 -13.35 6.47 -7.11
N ILE A 287 -12.71 5.82 -6.14
CA ILE A 287 -13.37 4.87 -5.22
C ILE A 287 -13.96 5.56 -3.98
N VAL A 288 -13.65 6.83 -3.71
CA VAL A 288 -14.29 7.58 -2.62
C VAL A 288 -15.68 8.01 -3.08
N ARG A 289 -16.62 7.10 -2.92
CA ARG A 289 -18.03 7.22 -3.32
C ARG A 289 -18.90 6.45 -2.32
N PRO A 290 -20.22 6.70 -2.26
CA PRO A 290 -21.07 6.08 -1.27
C PRO A 290 -21.02 4.54 -1.30
N PRO A 291 -20.99 3.88 -0.13
CA PRO A 291 -21.20 2.43 -0.04
C PRO A 291 -22.64 2.07 -0.42
N LEU A 292 -22.87 0.81 -0.74
CA LEU A 292 -24.19 0.28 -1.05
C LEU A 292 -24.93 -0.06 0.25
N ARG A 293 -26.24 0.11 0.22
CA ARG A 293 -27.10 -0.21 1.37
C ARG A 293 -27.38 -1.71 1.54
N ALA A 294 -27.30 -2.50 0.46
CA ALA A 294 -27.60 -3.94 0.53
C ALA A 294 -27.10 -4.81 -0.64
N PHE A 295 -27.10 -4.33 -1.89
CA PHE A 295 -26.91 -5.21 -3.04
C PHE A 295 -25.88 -4.67 -4.05
N GLY A 296 -24.78 -5.40 -4.18
CA GLY A 296 -23.81 -5.22 -5.25
C GLY A 296 -24.37 -5.59 -6.63
N PRO A 297 -23.85 -5.00 -7.72
CA PRO A 297 -24.22 -5.37 -9.08
C PRO A 297 -23.83 -6.82 -9.40
N ARG A 298 -24.76 -7.61 -9.95
CA ARG A 298 -24.52 -9.01 -10.31
C ARG A 298 -23.33 -9.16 -11.26
N GLY A 299 -22.45 -10.11 -10.97
CA GLY A 299 -21.24 -10.39 -11.75
C GLY A 299 -20.21 -9.26 -11.78
N ARG A 300 -20.30 -8.28 -10.87
CA ARG A 300 -19.37 -7.14 -10.78
C ARG A 300 -18.95 -6.87 -9.35
N VAL A 301 -17.71 -6.42 -9.19
CA VAL A 301 -17.19 -5.92 -7.92
C VAL A 301 -17.47 -4.42 -7.82
N TYR A 302 -18.14 -4.00 -6.75
CA TYR A 302 -18.32 -2.59 -6.44
C TYR A 302 -17.34 -2.20 -5.33
N ILE A 303 -16.40 -1.31 -5.65
CA ILE A 303 -15.46 -0.76 -4.68
C ILE A 303 -15.96 0.61 -4.22
N SER A 304 -15.94 0.85 -2.91
CA SER A 304 -16.13 2.17 -2.31
C SER A 304 -15.10 2.39 -1.20
N ALA A 305 -14.95 3.63 -0.75
CA ALA A 305 -14.04 3.96 0.33
C ALA A 305 -14.63 5.03 1.25
N TYR A 306 -14.34 4.89 2.55
CA TYR A 306 -14.74 5.80 3.60
C TYR A 306 -13.53 6.22 4.42
N LYS A 307 -13.36 7.54 4.56
CA LYS A 307 -12.29 8.12 5.38
C LYS A 307 -12.78 8.31 6.81
N GLY A 308 -12.23 7.51 7.72
CA GLY A 308 -12.51 7.57 9.16
C GLY A 308 -12.14 6.27 9.85
N LEU A 309 -12.26 6.23 11.17
CA LEU A 309 -12.05 4.99 11.92
C LEU A 309 -13.20 4.02 11.64
N TYR A 310 -12.93 2.72 11.70
CA TYR A 310 -13.95 1.73 11.33
C TYR A 310 -15.17 1.74 12.26
N HIS A 311 -14.96 1.96 13.56
CA HIS A 311 -16.06 2.08 14.52
C HIS A 311 -16.90 3.33 14.30
N GLU A 312 -16.31 4.43 13.84
CA GLU A 312 -17.06 5.63 13.43
C GLU A 312 -17.89 5.36 12.17
N PHE A 313 -17.29 4.75 11.15
CA PHE A 313 -18.00 4.30 9.95
C PHE A 313 -19.21 3.41 10.28
N TRP A 314 -19.04 2.50 11.24
CA TRP A 314 -20.10 1.62 11.70
C TRP A 314 -21.27 2.41 12.30
N GLU A 315 -21.01 3.29 13.27
CA GLU A 315 -22.03 4.12 13.91
C GLU A 315 -22.69 5.09 12.93
N GLU A 316 -21.91 5.68 12.03
CA GLU A 316 -22.38 6.72 11.14
C GLU A 316 -23.20 6.19 9.97
N LEU A 317 -22.82 5.04 9.40
CA LEU A 317 -23.40 4.51 8.18
C LEU A 317 -24.05 3.13 8.36
N VAL A 318 -23.39 2.17 9.00
CA VAL A 318 -23.90 0.80 9.12
C VAL A 318 -25.10 0.73 10.06
N GLU A 319 -25.04 1.35 11.23
CA GLU A 319 -26.16 1.36 12.19
C GLU A 319 -27.38 2.14 11.67
N LYS A 320 -27.13 3.14 10.80
CA LYS A 320 -28.19 3.93 10.17
C LYS A 320 -28.76 3.31 8.89
N GLY A 321 -28.21 2.18 8.44
CA GLY A 321 -28.63 1.51 7.20
C GLY A 321 -28.23 2.24 5.91
N GLU A 322 -27.24 3.15 6.00
CA GLU A 322 -26.65 3.85 4.87
C GLU A 322 -25.49 3.06 4.23
N ALA A 323 -24.94 2.09 4.94
CA ALA A 323 -24.04 1.06 4.44
C ALA A 323 -24.53 -0.33 4.86
N ALA A 324 -24.30 -1.33 4.03
CA ALA A 324 -24.60 -2.72 4.37
C ALA A 324 -23.74 -3.22 5.55
N ARG A 325 -24.26 -4.17 6.32
CA ARG A 325 -23.45 -4.91 7.29
C ARG A 325 -22.50 -5.85 6.53
N PRO A 326 -21.25 -6.01 6.99
CA PRO A 326 -20.30 -6.87 6.30
C PRO A 326 -20.62 -8.35 6.59
N ASP A 327 -20.40 -9.17 5.57
CA ASP A 327 -20.29 -10.62 5.69
C ASP A 327 -18.88 -11.05 6.12
N LEU A 328 -17.89 -10.23 5.79
CA LEU A 328 -16.47 -10.45 6.09
C LEU A 328 -15.77 -9.11 6.33
N VAL A 329 -14.93 -9.07 7.36
CA VAL A 329 -13.98 -7.99 7.61
C VAL A 329 -12.57 -8.49 7.34
N VAL A 330 -11.78 -7.74 6.57
CA VAL A 330 -10.38 -8.07 6.30
C VAL A 330 -9.48 -6.88 6.63
N GLY A 331 -8.44 -7.10 7.41
CA GLY A 331 -7.39 -6.10 7.67
C GLY A 331 -6.05 -6.56 7.14
N PHE A 332 -5.42 -5.76 6.29
CA PHE A 332 -4.10 -6.06 5.74
C PHE A 332 -3.03 -5.39 6.58
N HIS A 333 -2.17 -6.20 7.21
CA HIS A 333 -1.00 -5.74 7.96
C HIS A 333 -1.30 -4.52 8.88
N PRO A 334 -2.30 -4.60 9.77
CA PRO A 334 -2.86 -3.45 10.49
C PRO A 334 -1.91 -2.78 11.49
N GLY A 335 -0.68 -3.27 11.63
CA GLY A 335 0.36 -2.62 12.43
C GLY A 335 0.16 -2.70 13.94
N PHE A 336 -0.65 -3.64 14.45
CA PHE A 336 -0.95 -3.78 15.89
C PHE A 336 0.30 -3.79 16.80
N HIS A 337 1.43 -4.25 16.27
CA HIS A 337 2.68 -4.42 17.00
C HIS A 337 3.69 -3.27 16.77
N ALA A 338 3.37 -2.31 15.90
CA ALA A 338 4.32 -1.27 15.49
C ALA A 338 4.50 -0.17 16.55
N SER A 339 3.42 0.20 17.26
CA SER A 339 3.47 1.10 18.41
C SER A 339 2.30 0.86 19.35
N GLN A 340 2.43 1.30 20.60
CA GLN A 340 1.33 1.27 21.57
C GLN A 340 0.13 2.11 21.08
N GLY A 341 0.40 3.30 20.55
CA GLY A 341 -0.65 4.19 20.00
C GLY A 341 -1.47 3.52 18.90
N LEU A 342 -0.83 2.89 17.92
CA LEU A 342 -1.53 2.15 16.86
C LEU A 342 -2.38 1.01 17.45
N GLY A 343 -1.84 0.26 18.41
CA GLY A 343 -2.59 -0.80 19.10
C GLY A 343 -3.83 -0.28 19.83
N GLU A 344 -3.71 0.83 20.56
CA GLU A 344 -4.82 1.46 21.28
C GLU A 344 -5.89 2.01 20.32
N GLY A 345 -5.49 2.59 19.19
CA GLY A 345 -6.41 3.09 18.17
C GLY A 345 -7.30 2.00 17.54
N TRP A 346 -6.80 0.76 17.49
CA TRP A 346 -7.56 -0.39 16.98
C TRP A 346 -8.51 -1.03 18.00
N LEU A 347 -8.32 -0.79 19.30
CA LEU A 347 -9.08 -1.47 20.35
C LEU A 347 -10.61 -1.33 20.18
N PRO A 348 -11.19 -0.15 19.94
CA PRO A 348 -12.64 -0.03 19.75
C PRO A 348 -13.15 -0.85 18.55
N THR A 349 -12.40 -0.85 17.45
CA THR A 349 -12.70 -1.66 16.26
C THR A 349 -12.69 -3.15 16.59
N LEU A 350 -11.67 -3.64 17.31
CA LEU A 350 -11.58 -5.06 17.68
C LEU A 350 -12.69 -5.50 18.64
N LEU A 351 -13.05 -4.64 19.59
CA LEU A 351 -14.19 -4.89 20.50
C LEU A 351 -15.51 -4.93 19.73
N LEU A 352 -15.72 -4.03 18.77
CA LEU A 352 -16.89 -4.03 17.90
C LEU A 352 -17.00 -5.33 17.09
N LEU A 353 -15.92 -5.75 16.43
CA LEU A 353 -15.91 -6.99 15.64
C LEU A 353 -16.25 -8.21 16.52
N ARG A 354 -15.71 -8.27 17.74
CA ARG A 354 -16.02 -9.31 18.73
C ARG A 354 -17.49 -9.26 19.15
N ASP A 355 -17.99 -8.09 19.56
CA ASP A 355 -19.32 -7.94 20.16
C ASP A 355 -20.44 -8.24 19.16
N TYR A 356 -20.21 -7.92 17.87
CA TYR A 356 -21.12 -8.26 16.78
C TYR A 356 -20.83 -9.63 16.13
N SER A 357 -19.81 -10.36 16.61
CA SER A 357 -19.41 -11.68 16.09
C SER A 357 -19.20 -11.70 14.57
N ILE A 358 -18.51 -10.68 14.05
CA ILE A 358 -18.31 -10.50 12.62
C ILE A 358 -17.14 -11.40 12.14
N PRO A 359 -17.32 -12.23 11.10
CA PRO A 359 -16.21 -12.97 10.48
C PRO A 359 -15.08 -12.02 10.10
N SER A 360 -13.90 -12.25 10.65
CA SER A 360 -12.77 -11.31 10.55
C SER A 360 -11.47 -12.03 10.26
N MET A 361 -10.68 -11.52 9.32
CA MET A 361 -9.36 -12.04 8.97
C MET A 361 -8.33 -10.91 8.94
N PHE A 362 -7.18 -11.11 9.56
CA PHE A 362 -6.08 -10.15 9.56
C PHE A 362 -4.79 -10.82 9.07
N THR A 363 -4.06 -10.15 8.17
CA THR A 363 -2.69 -10.55 7.81
C THR A 363 -1.68 -9.79 8.66
N MET A 364 -0.55 -10.42 8.95
CA MET A 364 0.54 -9.84 9.73
C MET A 364 1.87 -10.09 9.00
N TYR A 365 2.88 -9.25 9.26
CA TYR A 365 4.24 -9.42 8.73
C TYR A 365 5.03 -10.51 9.45
#